data_AF-A0A2W0BL64-F1
#
_entry.id   AF-A0A2W0BL64-F1
#
_cell.length_a   1.000
_cell.length_b   1.000
_cell.length_c   1.000
_cell.angle_alpha   90.00
_cell.angle_beta   90.00
_cell.angle_gamma   90.00
#
_symmetry.space_group_name_H-M   'P 1'
#
loop_
_entity.id
_entity.type
_entity.pdbx_description
1 polymer ?
#
loop_
_entity_poly.entity_id
_entity_poly.type
_entity_poly.pdbx_seq_one_letter_code
_entity_poly.pdbx_strand_id
1 'polypeptide(L)'
;MTSGSGFPERLRKLAELESGDYTRWNVIPNLSVVASYSFTTQTIELAEVSAQRYMGALSGDPAAQNKVLPLLLHEWRHWLDHIGTVWGQRLLTLGYNAIHARLAGKETDFRRIVDFRRKLRDDRFEKFYSEIYKQDDPAQAVRGWRYEFSTGARFDHNGVPSEEHPIIFTRF
;
A
#
# COMPACT_ATOMS: atom_id res chain seq x y z
N MET A 1 4.07 -54.45 4.91
CA MET A 1 4.28 -53.86 3.57
C MET A 1 3.19 -52.85 3.35
N THR A 2 3.62 -51.63 3.07
CA THR A 2 2.94 -50.34 3.26
C THR A 2 2.03 -49.98 2.08
N SER A 3 0.73 -49.81 2.32
CA SER A 3 -0.17 -49.13 1.38
C SER A 3 -0.24 -47.64 1.75
N GLY A 4 0.28 -46.83 0.83
CA GLY A 4 0.62 -45.43 1.02
C GLY A 4 -0.54 -44.51 1.38
N SER A 5 -0.19 -43.53 2.22
CA SER A 5 -0.95 -42.34 2.57
C SER A 5 -1.55 -41.66 1.34
N GLY A 6 -2.87 -41.52 1.32
CA GLY A 6 -3.57 -40.70 0.34
C GLY A 6 -3.10 -39.26 0.44
N PHE A 7 -2.42 -38.79 -0.62
CA PHE A 7 -2.10 -37.39 -0.79
C PHE A 7 -3.43 -36.62 -0.90
N PRO A 8 -3.70 -35.62 -0.04
CA PRO A 8 -4.95 -34.87 -0.09
C PRO A 8 -5.16 -34.26 -1.48
N GLU A 9 -6.35 -34.43 -2.05
CA GLU A 9 -6.76 -33.96 -3.38
C GLU A 9 -6.43 -32.46 -3.64
N ARG A 10 -6.34 -31.66 -2.56
CA ARG A 10 -5.90 -30.26 -2.58
C ARG A 10 -4.43 -30.06 -2.98
N LEU A 11 -3.53 -30.96 -2.60
CA LEU A 11 -2.11 -30.89 -2.96
C LEU A 11 -1.86 -31.24 -4.43
N ARG A 12 -2.73 -32.09 -5.01
CA ARG A 12 -2.67 -32.46 -6.43
C ARG A 12 -3.00 -31.25 -7.32
N LYS A 13 -4.00 -30.46 -6.91
CA LYS A 13 -4.39 -29.21 -7.57
C LYS A 13 -3.32 -28.12 -7.50
N LEU A 14 -2.53 -28.11 -6.43
CA LEU A 14 -1.38 -27.19 -6.28
C LEU A 14 -0.25 -27.57 -7.22
N ALA A 15 0.12 -28.86 -7.30
CA ALA A 15 1.16 -29.33 -8.20
C ALA A 15 0.82 -29.11 -9.69
N GLU A 16 -0.47 -29.17 -10.08
CA GLU A 16 -0.92 -28.89 -11.44
C GLU A 16 -0.87 -27.39 -11.83
N LEU A 17 -0.81 -26.48 -10.85
CA LEU A 17 -0.65 -25.03 -11.08
C LEU A 17 0.82 -24.61 -11.27
N GLU A 18 1.77 -25.53 -11.06
CA GLU A 18 3.22 -25.24 -10.99
C GLU A 18 3.98 -25.49 -12.30
N SER A 19 3.34 -26.03 -13.35
CA SER A 19 4.05 -26.53 -14.54
C SER A 19 4.04 -25.59 -15.77
N GLY A 20 4.09 -24.28 -15.56
CA GLY A 20 4.19 -23.29 -16.64
C GLY A 20 5.47 -22.47 -16.53
N ASP A 21 6.13 -22.22 -17.66
CA ASP A 21 7.48 -21.62 -17.72
C ASP A 21 7.62 -20.21 -17.13
N TYR A 22 6.54 -19.56 -16.68
CA TYR A 22 6.57 -18.24 -16.03
C TYR A 22 5.51 -18.04 -14.91
N THR A 23 5.19 -19.06 -14.12
CA THR A 23 4.27 -18.88 -12.98
C THR A 23 5.00 -18.16 -11.83
N ARG A 24 4.84 -16.83 -11.73
CA ARG A 24 5.26 -16.09 -10.52
C ARG A 24 4.40 -16.53 -9.34
N TRP A 25 4.98 -17.36 -8.47
CA TRP A 25 4.42 -17.68 -7.16
C TRP A 25 4.45 -16.44 -6.26
N ASN A 26 3.27 -15.93 -5.90
CA ASN A 26 3.12 -15.05 -4.74
C ASN A 26 2.12 -15.71 -3.77
N VAL A 27 2.63 -16.67 -2.99
CA VAL A 27 1.90 -17.26 -1.86
C VAL A 27 2.27 -16.48 -0.60
N ILE A 28 1.67 -15.30 -0.43
CA ILE A 28 1.45 -14.73 0.90
C ILE A 28 -0.07 -14.61 1.07
N PRO A 29 -0.69 -15.34 2.02
CA PRO A 29 -2.13 -15.42 2.15
C PRO A 29 -2.69 -14.13 2.79
N ASN A 30 -3.91 -13.75 2.37
CA ASN A 30 -4.81 -12.78 3.02
C ASN A 30 -4.55 -11.28 2.79
N LEU A 31 -4.42 -10.86 1.55
CA LEU A 31 -4.85 -9.51 1.16
C LEU A 31 -5.93 -9.64 0.10
N SER A 32 -7.20 -9.43 0.48
CA SER A 32 -8.33 -9.29 -0.45
C SER A 32 -8.28 -7.91 -1.11
N VAL A 33 -7.21 -7.66 -1.85
CA VAL A 33 -6.96 -6.37 -2.49
C VAL A 33 -7.41 -6.47 -3.93
N VAL A 34 -8.51 -5.80 -4.24
CA VAL A 34 -9.19 -5.83 -5.55
C VAL A 34 -8.29 -5.24 -6.65
N ALA A 35 -7.52 -4.21 -6.29
CA ALA A 35 -6.55 -3.52 -7.12
C ALA A 35 -5.45 -2.90 -6.24
N SER A 36 -4.24 -2.76 -6.75
CA SER A 36 -3.13 -2.12 -6.03
C SER A 36 -2.15 -1.40 -6.94
N TYR A 37 -1.73 -0.22 -6.52
CA TYR A 37 -0.59 0.49 -7.08
C TYR A 37 0.71 0.13 -6.36
N SER A 38 1.73 -0.29 -7.11
CA SER A 38 3.07 -0.56 -6.59
C SER A 38 3.97 0.67 -6.75
N PHE A 39 4.36 1.28 -5.62
CA PHE A 39 5.29 2.41 -5.59
C PHE A 39 6.68 2.08 -6.18
N THR A 40 7.11 0.82 -6.07
CA THR A 40 8.47 0.42 -6.48
C THR A 40 8.57 0.18 -7.99
N THR A 41 7.56 -0.45 -8.58
CA THR A 41 7.53 -0.78 -10.01
C THR A 41 6.74 0.25 -10.83
N GLN A 42 6.03 1.16 -10.16
CA GLN A 42 5.10 2.13 -10.75
C GLN A 42 4.03 1.48 -11.63
N THR A 43 3.61 0.27 -11.27
CA THR A 43 2.59 -0.51 -11.98
C THR A 43 1.30 -0.53 -11.19
N ILE A 44 0.17 -0.49 -11.91
CA ILE A 44 -1.16 -0.74 -11.36
C ILE A 44 -1.51 -2.20 -11.65
N GLU A 45 -1.86 -2.94 -10.60
CA GLU A 45 -2.22 -4.35 -10.67
C GLU A 45 -3.71 -4.50 -10.30
N LEU A 46 -4.50 -5.09 -11.19
CA LEU A 46 -5.93 -5.34 -10.97
C LEU A 46 -6.15 -6.82 -10.68
N ALA A 47 -5.91 -7.25 -9.44
CA ALA A 47 -5.84 -8.68 -9.09
C ALA A 47 -7.18 -9.43 -9.26
N GLU A 48 -8.32 -8.78 -8.99
CA GLU A 48 -9.65 -9.42 -9.10
C GLU A 48 -10.38 -9.10 -10.41
N VAL A 49 -9.81 -8.27 -11.28
CA VAL A 49 -10.41 -7.91 -12.57
C VAL A 49 -9.88 -8.84 -13.65
N SER A 50 -10.74 -9.72 -14.16
CA SER A 50 -10.38 -10.55 -15.31
C SER A 50 -10.15 -9.71 -16.57
N ALA A 51 -9.26 -10.18 -17.45
CA ALA A 51 -8.98 -9.53 -18.73
C ALA A 51 -10.27 -9.28 -19.54
N GLN A 52 -11.23 -10.21 -19.52
CA GLN A 52 -12.51 -10.05 -20.21
C GLN A 52 -13.33 -8.88 -19.64
N ARG A 53 -13.40 -8.73 -18.32
CA ARG A 53 -14.11 -7.60 -17.68
C ARG A 53 -13.41 -6.27 -17.93
N TYR A 54 -12.08 -6.27 -17.91
CA TYR A 54 -11.29 -5.10 -18.27
C TYR A 54 -11.56 -4.66 -19.72
N MET A 55 -11.49 -5.59 -20.67
CA MET A 55 -11.79 -5.32 -22.09
C MET A 55 -13.24 -4.90 -22.30
N GLY A 56 -14.19 -5.50 -21.56
CA GLY A 56 -15.60 -5.08 -21.58
C GLY A 56 -15.78 -3.64 -21.11
N ALA A 57 -15.08 -3.23 -20.04
CA ALA A 57 -15.10 -1.85 -19.57
C ALA A 57 -14.53 -0.87 -20.61
N LEU A 58 -13.43 -1.23 -21.29
CA LEU A 58 -12.86 -0.42 -22.37
C LEU A 58 -13.77 -0.33 -23.60
N SER A 59 -14.52 -1.40 -23.86
CA SER A 59 -15.43 -1.50 -25.02
C SER A 59 -16.78 -0.81 -24.80
N GLY A 60 -17.03 -0.25 -23.60
CA GLY A 60 -18.25 0.50 -23.31
C GLY A 60 -19.36 -0.27 -22.60
N ASP A 61 -19.11 -1.49 -22.10
CA ASP A 61 -20.10 -2.23 -21.30
C ASP A 61 -20.34 -1.49 -19.96
N PRO A 62 -21.55 -0.92 -19.72
CA PRO A 62 -21.82 -0.11 -18.54
C PRO A 62 -21.62 -0.89 -17.22
N ALA A 63 -21.91 -2.18 -17.21
CA ALA A 63 -21.80 -3.01 -16.01
C ALA A 63 -20.33 -3.25 -15.62
N ALA A 64 -19.48 -3.46 -16.63
CA ALA A 64 -18.03 -3.58 -16.43
C ALA A 64 -17.40 -2.23 -16.09
N GLN A 65 -17.80 -1.14 -16.76
CA GLN A 65 -17.29 0.21 -16.53
C GLN A 65 -17.50 0.69 -15.09
N ASN A 66 -18.72 0.52 -14.55
CA ASN A 66 -19.06 0.95 -13.20
C ASN A 66 -18.24 0.25 -12.10
N LYS A 67 -17.60 -0.89 -12.39
CA LYS A 67 -16.74 -1.60 -11.45
C LYS A 67 -15.26 -1.33 -11.69
N VAL A 68 -14.82 -1.35 -12.94
CA VAL A 68 -13.40 -1.26 -13.30
C VAL A 68 -12.89 0.17 -13.28
N LEU A 69 -13.66 1.13 -13.79
CA LEU A 69 -13.19 2.53 -13.88
C LEU A 69 -12.95 3.16 -12.51
N PRO A 70 -13.82 3.02 -11.49
CA PRO A 70 -13.55 3.59 -10.18
C PRO A 70 -12.29 3.01 -9.52
N LEU A 71 -12.07 1.70 -9.66
CA LEU A 71 -10.85 1.03 -9.17
C LEU A 71 -9.61 1.58 -9.88
N LEU A 72 -9.65 1.66 -11.22
CA LEU A 72 -8.53 2.18 -11.99
C LEU A 72 -8.24 3.65 -11.64
N LEU A 73 -9.29 4.47 -11.48
CA LEU A 73 -9.14 5.88 -11.08
C LEU A 73 -8.59 6.01 -9.66
N HIS A 74 -8.95 5.11 -8.74
CA HIS A 74 -8.37 5.06 -7.40
C HIS A 74 -6.86 4.78 -7.44
N GLU A 75 -6.44 3.75 -8.18
CA GLU A 75 -5.01 3.44 -8.32
C GLU A 75 -4.25 4.49 -9.12
N TRP A 76 -4.89 5.09 -10.13
CA TRP A 76 -4.33 6.21 -10.87
C TRP A 76 -4.13 7.43 -9.98
N ARG A 77 -5.05 7.66 -9.03
CA ARG A 77 -4.90 8.73 -8.06
C ARG A 77 -3.67 8.49 -7.17
N HIS A 78 -3.46 7.26 -6.69
CA HIS A 78 -2.24 6.91 -5.96
C HIS A 78 -0.98 7.16 -6.78
N TRP A 79 -0.98 6.80 -8.07
CA TRP A 79 0.12 7.11 -8.98
C TRP A 79 0.34 8.63 -9.12
N LEU A 80 -0.74 9.41 -9.36
CA LEU A 80 -0.68 10.86 -9.47
C LEU A 80 -0.14 11.51 -8.19
N ASP A 81 -0.61 11.08 -7.03
CA ASP A 81 -0.11 11.60 -5.75
C ASP A 81 1.38 11.22 -5.57
N HIS A 82 1.80 10.04 -6.04
CA HIS A 82 3.18 9.60 -5.98
C HIS A 82 4.12 10.39 -6.93
N ILE A 83 3.67 10.82 -8.10
CA ILE A 83 4.48 11.62 -9.03
C ILE A 83 4.31 13.14 -8.85
N GLY A 84 3.15 13.57 -8.37
CA GLY A 84 2.72 14.97 -8.32
C GLY A 84 2.99 15.66 -7.00
N THR A 85 3.16 14.90 -5.90
CA THR A 85 3.50 15.49 -4.59
C THR A 85 5.00 15.47 -4.35
N VAL A 86 5.49 16.48 -3.61
CA VAL A 86 6.89 16.53 -3.16
C VAL A 86 7.25 15.29 -2.33
N TRP A 87 6.30 14.78 -1.54
CA TRP A 87 6.50 13.58 -0.74
C TRP A 87 6.73 12.35 -1.64
N GLY A 88 5.90 12.15 -2.65
CA GLY A 88 6.04 11.04 -3.57
C GLY A 88 7.31 11.13 -4.42
N GLN A 89 7.66 12.32 -4.92
CA GLN A 89 8.91 12.54 -5.66
C GLN A 89 10.16 12.24 -4.82
N ARG A 90 10.15 12.58 -3.53
CA ARG A 90 11.23 12.23 -2.59
C ARG A 90 11.34 10.71 -2.42
N LEU A 91 10.22 10.01 -2.27
CA LEU A 91 10.20 8.55 -2.16
C LEU A 91 10.74 7.88 -3.43
N LEU A 92 10.35 8.37 -4.61
CA LEU A 92 10.88 7.91 -5.90
C LEU A 92 12.40 8.10 -5.99
N THR A 93 12.90 9.28 -5.59
CA THR A 93 14.33 9.56 -5.59
C THR A 93 15.10 8.58 -4.69
N LEU A 94 14.57 8.27 -3.50
CA LEU A 94 15.15 7.26 -2.61
C LEU A 94 15.14 5.86 -3.25
N GLY A 95 14.05 5.49 -3.92
CA GLY A 95 13.92 4.22 -4.64
C GLY A 95 14.95 4.07 -5.77
N TYR A 96 15.06 5.07 -6.65
CA TYR A 96 16.05 5.06 -7.73
C TYR A 96 17.48 5.05 -7.21
N ASN A 97 17.77 5.79 -6.14
CA ASN A 97 19.08 5.77 -5.49
C ASN A 97 19.42 4.39 -4.90
N ALA A 98 18.44 3.69 -4.33
CA ALA A 98 18.61 2.33 -3.82
C ALA A 98 18.86 1.32 -4.96
N ILE A 99 18.10 1.41 -6.06
CA ILE A 99 18.31 0.57 -7.25
C ILE A 99 19.71 0.82 -7.83
N HIS A 100 20.09 2.08 -8.01
CA HIS A 100 21.41 2.44 -8.50
C HIS A 100 22.52 1.92 -7.58
N ALA A 101 22.39 2.05 -6.26
CA ALA A 101 23.35 1.50 -5.30
C ALA A 101 23.51 -0.03 -5.45
N ARG A 102 22.40 -0.75 -5.67
CA ARG A 102 22.44 -2.19 -5.90
C ARG A 102 23.12 -2.56 -7.22
N LEU A 103 22.83 -1.83 -8.30
CA LEU A 103 23.41 -2.06 -9.62
C LEU A 103 24.89 -1.69 -9.68
N ALA A 104 25.29 -0.60 -9.02
CA ALA A 104 26.68 -0.14 -8.98
C ALA A 104 27.59 -1.07 -8.15
N GLY A 105 27.02 -1.88 -7.25
CA GLY A 105 27.76 -2.87 -6.47
C GLY A 105 28.74 -2.29 -5.45
N LYS A 106 28.68 -0.98 -5.18
CA LYS A 106 29.55 -0.31 -4.22
C LYS A 106 28.98 -0.41 -2.82
N GLU A 107 29.71 -1.06 -1.92
CA GLU A 107 29.28 -1.26 -0.53
C GLU A 107 28.99 0.07 0.19
N THR A 108 29.76 1.12 -0.11
CA THR A 108 29.55 2.47 0.45
C THR A 108 28.15 3.04 0.15
N ASP A 109 27.52 2.60 -0.94
CA ASP A 109 26.21 3.08 -1.37
C ASP A 109 25.05 2.23 -0.81
N PHE A 110 25.32 1.08 -0.19
CA PHE A 110 24.27 0.17 0.31
C PHE A 110 23.42 0.78 1.43
N ARG A 111 23.93 1.80 2.13
CA ARG A 111 23.14 2.62 3.05
C ARG A 111 21.86 3.15 2.39
N ARG A 112 21.92 3.54 1.11
CA ARG A 112 20.75 4.07 0.36
C ARG A 112 19.62 3.05 0.26
N ILE A 113 19.95 1.76 0.19
CA ILE A 113 18.97 0.66 0.18
C ILE A 113 18.29 0.55 1.55
N VAL A 114 19.05 0.69 2.63
CA VAL A 114 18.52 0.69 4.00
C VAL A 114 17.63 1.89 4.24
N ASP A 115 18.06 3.09 3.80
CA ASP A 115 17.29 4.33 3.94
C ASP A 115 15.95 4.24 3.20
N PHE A 116 15.93 3.70 1.97
CA PHE A 116 14.69 3.47 1.23
C PHE A 116 13.76 2.47 1.93
N ARG A 117 14.29 1.33 2.41
CA ARG A 117 13.49 0.33 3.15
C ARG A 117 12.89 0.89 4.44
N ARG A 118 13.67 1.71 5.15
CA ARG A 118 13.24 2.39 6.38
C ARG A 118 12.07 3.32 6.09
N LYS A 119 12.17 4.14 5.03
CA LYS A 119 11.11 5.04 4.61
C LYS A 119 9.82 4.31 4.21
N LEU A 120 9.93 3.24 3.41
CA LEU A 120 8.77 2.39 3.07
C LEU A 120 8.09 1.74 4.28
N ARG A 121 8.83 1.54 5.37
CA ARG A 121 8.26 1.01 6.61
C ARG A 121 7.53 2.12 7.39
N ASP A 122 8.11 3.31 7.47
CA ASP A 122 7.46 4.49 8.08
C ASP A 122 6.12 4.80 7.41
N ASP A 123 6.08 4.76 6.07
CA ASP A 123 4.90 5.14 5.31
C ASP A 123 3.76 4.08 5.37
N ARG A 124 4.04 2.84 5.83
CA ARG A 124 3.03 1.76 5.94
C ARG A 124 2.24 1.77 7.25
N PHE A 125 2.57 2.66 8.19
CA PHE A 125 1.98 2.66 9.53
C PHE A 125 0.78 3.62 9.66
N GLU A 126 -0.32 3.32 8.97
CA GLU A 126 -1.62 3.99 9.21
C GLU A 126 -2.26 3.62 10.57
N LYS A 127 -1.81 2.54 11.23
CA LYS A 127 -2.50 1.95 12.40
C LYS A 127 -1.99 2.37 13.79
N PHE A 128 -1.08 3.35 13.90
CA PHE A 128 -0.49 3.73 15.20
C PHE A 128 -1.06 5.02 15.82
N TYR A 129 -2.19 5.51 15.32
CA TYR A 129 -2.87 6.63 15.95
C TYR A 129 -3.71 6.13 17.11
N SER A 130 -3.25 6.43 18.33
CA SER A 130 -4.12 6.39 19.50
C SER A 130 -4.68 7.79 19.69
N GLU A 131 -5.97 7.96 19.43
CA GLU A 131 -6.66 9.20 19.73
C GLU A 131 -6.96 9.22 21.23
N ILE A 132 -6.26 10.09 21.98
CA ILE A 132 -6.58 10.34 23.38
C ILE A 132 -7.70 11.38 23.40
N TYR A 133 -8.95 10.92 23.40
CA TYR A 133 -10.08 11.79 23.65
C TYR A 133 -10.04 12.26 25.10
N LYS A 134 -9.89 13.58 25.33
CA LYS A 134 -10.41 14.17 26.57
C LYS A 134 -11.93 14.12 26.46
N GLN A 135 -12.60 13.47 27.42
CA GLN A 135 -14.03 13.65 27.58
C GLN A 135 -14.29 15.14 27.82
N ASP A 136 -14.99 15.78 26.88
CA ASP A 136 -15.39 17.17 27.06
C ASP A 136 -16.43 17.27 28.20
N ASP A 137 -16.27 18.28 29.05
CA ASP A 137 -17.19 18.60 30.13
C ASP A 137 -18.57 18.95 29.52
N PRO A 138 -19.68 18.31 29.94
CA PRO A 138 -21.02 18.60 29.43
C PRO A 138 -21.40 20.09 29.46
N ALA A 139 -20.77 20.89 30.31
CA ALA A 139 -20.95 22.34 30.39
C ALA A 139 -20.47 23.11 29.13
N GLN A 140 -19.62 22.53 28.27
CA GLN A 140 -19.12 23.17 27.05
C GLN A 140 -20.08 23.09 25.86
N ALA A 141 -21.09 22.20 25.90
CA ALA A 141 -22.06 22.02 24.81
C ALA A 141 -22.94 23.27 24.53
N VAL A 142 -22.91 24.28 25.41
CA VAL A 142 -23.67 25.54 25.26
C VAL A 142 -22.89 26.59 24.45
N ARG A 143 -21.59 26.39 24.20
CA ARG A 143 -20.79 27.30 23.35
C ARG A 143 -20.93 26.87 21.88
N GLY A 144 -21.31 27.81 21.01
CA GLY A 144 -21.48 27.56 19.58
C GLY A 144 -20.25 26.93 18.92
N TRP A 145 -20.47 26.24 17.81
CA TRP A 145 -19.45 25.53 17.02
C TRP A 145 -18.17 26.36 16.87
N ARG A 146 -17.06 25.84 17.39
CA ARG A 146 -15.74 26.47 17.30
C ARG A 146 -14.78 25.43 16.76
N TYR A 147 -14.16 25.74 15.63
CA TYR A 147 -13.11 24.88 15.13
C TYR A 147 -11.74 25.31 15.69
N GLU A 148 -10.91 24.35 16.04
CA GLU A 148 -9.51 24.56 16.47
C GLU A 148 -8.59 23.60 15.72
N PHE A 149 -7.42 24.10 15.30
CA PHE A 149 -6.38 23.25 14.76
C PHE A 149 -5.52 22.71 15.90
N SER A 150 -5.32 21.41 15.91
CA SER A 150 -4.33 20.75 16.77
C SER A 150 -3.35 19.96 15.91
N THR A 151 -2.16 19.70 16.45
CA THR A 151 -1.12 18.95 15.76
C THR A 151 -0.72 17.74 16.59
N GLY A 152 -0.45 16.62 15.92
CA GLY A 152 0.12 15.43 16.53
C GLY A 152 1.38 14.97 15.80
N ALA A 153 2.26 14.29 16.53
CA ALA A 153 3.46 13.67 15.97
C ALA A 153 3.18 12.22 15.55
N ARG A 154 3.83 11.75 14.49
CA ARG A 154 3.78 10.34 14.06
C ARG A 154 4.81 9.53 14.82
N PHE A 155 4.60 8.24 15.00
CA PHE A 155 5.68 7.35 15.44
C PHE A 155 6.50 6.90 14.23
N ASP A 156 7.83 6.93 14.35
CA ASP A 156 8.73 6.36 13.36
C ASP A 156 8.76 4.82 13.45
N HIS A 157 9.49 4.18 12.55
CA HIS A 157 9.70 2.74 12.54
C HIS A 157 10.41 2.17 13.78
N ASN A 158 10.97 2.99 14.65
CA ASN A 158 11.53 2.59 15.94
C ASN A 158 10.50 2.76 17.08
N GLY A 159 9.30 3.26 16.78
CA GLY A 159 8.27 3.57 17.76
C GLY A 159 8.51 4.87 18.52
N VAL A 160 9.32 5.79 17.97
CA VAL A 160 9.64 7.09 18.58
C VAL A 160 8.81 8.20 17.92
N PRO A 161 8.23 9.15 18.69
CA PRO A 161 7.57 10.32 18.10
C PRO A 161 8.51 11.10 17.18
N SER A 162 8.03 11.45 15.98
CA SER A 162 8.74 12.18 14.94
C SER A 162 7.94 13.42 14.53
N GLU A 163 8.61 14.58 14.58
CA GLU A 163 8.08 15.88 14.19
C GLU A 163 8.29 16.19 12.70
N GLU A 164 9.02 15.35 11.96
CA GLU A 164 9.29 15.60 10.53
C GLU A 164 8.02 15.58 9.67
N HIS A 165 6.98 14.88 10.12
CA HIS A 165 5.74 14.68 9.39
C HIS A 165 4.54 14.86 10.35
N PRO A 166 4.23 16.09 10.79
CA PRO A 166 3.14 16.33 11.73
C PRO A 166 1.78 16.05 11.08
N ILE A 167 0.85 15.56 11.88
CA ILE A 167 -0.55 15.39 11.49
C ILE A 167 -1.33 16.58 12.00
N ILE A 168 -2.05 17.23 11.11
CA ILE A 168 -2.94 18.34 11.45
C ILE A 168 -4.34 17.78 11.65
N PHE A 169 -4.92 18.05 12.82
CA PHE A 169 -6.28 17.68 13.17
C PHE A 169 -7.14 18.94 13.28
N THR A 170 -8.36 18.86 12.77
CA THR A 170 -9.39 19.89 12.99
C THR A 170 -10.37 19.36 14.02
N ARG A 171 -10.48 20.06 15.14
CA ARG A 171 -11.47 19.78 16.20
C ARG A 171 -12.63 20.76 16.03
N PHE A 172 -13.86 20.35 16.36
CA PHE A 172 -15.09 21.13 16.20
C PHE A 172 -15.88 21.21 17.50
#